data_AF-A0A969LF62-F1
#
_entry.id   AF-A0A969LF62-F1
#
_cell.length_a   1.000
_cell.length_b   1.000
_cell.length_c   1.000
_cell.angle_alpha   90.00
_cell.angle_beta   90.00
_cell.angle_gamma   90.00
#
_symmetry.space_group_name_H-M   'P 1'
#
loop_
_entity.id
_entity.type
_entity.pdbx_description
1 polymer ?
#
loop_
_entity_poly.entity_id
_entity_poly.type
_entity_poly.pdbx_seq_one_letter_code
_entity_poly.pdbx_strand_id
1 'polypeptide(L)'
;MTDESTRQPKGARTTEALSPLITVLVQIREQLNALQSEVAHFRRELHEYREASSPPITEAGILATDDPPRAPVTAPLSETAATRPTDAPRKLLGTEAFFVPADPTRSMPRLYPNGINGATGAPLLQIDIAAASQIVTYVPTNQTEQQREEALHQLHTTKQEHVRQEHLGVVFGIDEDKLDESLWAVVVNDRDPADLLKALLPLIEHRSREQGIILPPLTFREGETCGNWYARHVPNPNVPWQTRPPVLLYRSGETTERWLQRHSVSQGPVDPRRGVPFYLLLLAQPGDLGSNAGRPSIPFLFQYELDMFWSVGRLCFTDAQGQHCYADYTAYAERVVAFEGATPAYQKQVAFFGPRHETDLATQLSADKLITPLVHGYNGQAGIAERNGFAQHVLLGPDATRSNLEAVLRGTSTRPALLFGASHGVGFPADDARLLAHQGALLCQDWTGFGSIRREHWLAGEDLTSDTRMDGLIAFLFACYGAGCPQEDQFVFEVNGNGSTRRPFIAPYDMIAQLPQRMLAHGCLAVLGHIDRAWSHSFD
;
A
#
# COMPACT_ATOMS: atom_id res chain seq x y z
N MET A 1 18.20 -70.00 -59.16
CA MET A 1 18.24 -70.62 -57.83
C MET A 1 17.65 -69.62 -56.87
N THR A 2 16.56 -70.03 -56.20
CA THR A 2 15.99 -69.54 -54.92
C THR A 2 15.46 -68.08 -54.91
N ASP A 3 14.25 -67.76 -54.46
CA ASP A 3 13.13 -68.53 -53.91
C ASP A 3 11.88 -67.61 -53.85
N GLU A 4 10.70 -68.21 -53.72
CA GLU A 4 9.37 -67.57 -53.74
C GLU A 4 9.14 -66.53 -52.62
N SER A 5 8.59 -65.36 -52.97
CA SER A 5 8.13 -64.33 -52.04
C SER A 5 6.60 -64.31 -51.97
N THR A 6 6.05 -64.99 -50.96
CA THR A 6 4.63 -65.04 -50.60
C THR A 6 4.22 -63.81 -49.77
N ARG A 7 3.17 -63.13 -50.20
CA ARG A 7 2.47 -62.06 -49.45
C ARG A 7 1.70 -62.64 -48.25
N GLN A 8 1.77 -61.98 -47.09
CA GLN A 8 0.77 -62.02 -46.02
C GLN A 8 0.66 -60.67 -45.26
N PRO A 9 -0.47 -60.41 -44.56
CA PRO A 9 -1.04 -59.06 -44.40
C PRO A 9 -0.62 -58.30 -43.12
N LYS A 10 -0.66 -56.97 -43.19
CA LYS A 10 -0.53 -56.05 -42.05
C LYS A 10 -1.81 -56.03 -41.22
N GLY A 11 -1.74 -56.50 -39.98
CA GLY A 11 -2.80 -56.27 -39.00
C GLY A 11 -2.54 -57.02 -37.69
N ALA A 12 -1.75 -56.43 -36.79
CA ALA A 12 -1.74 -56.67 -35.33
C ALA A 12 -0.50 -56.05 -34.67
N ARG A 13 -0.47 -54.72 -34.44
CA ARG A 13 0.51 -54.07 -33.54
C ARG A 13 -0.03 -52.79 -32.89
N THR A 14 -1.28 -52.80 -32.43
CA THR A 14 -1.86 -51.63 -31.71
C THR A 14 -2.51 -51.98 -30.37
N THR A 15 -2.43 -53.23 -29.90
CA THR A 15 -3.09 -53.66 -28.64
C THR A 15 -2.17 -53.81 -27.43
N GLU A 16 -0.84 -53.87 -27.60
CA GLU A 16 0.09 -54.05 -26.44
C GLU A 16 0.60 -52.74 -25.81
N ALA A 17 0.38 -51.58 -26.45
CA ALA A 17 0.86 -50.29 -25.93
C ALA A 17 -0.18 -49.48 -25.11
N LEU A 18 -1.44 -49.94 -25.04
CA LEU A 18 -2.53 -49.21 -24.36
C LEU A 18 -2.81 -49.68 -22.92
N SER A 19 -2.31 -50.85 -22.53
CA SER A 19 -2.61 -51.46 -21.22
C SER A 19 -2.13 -50.62 -20.02
N PRO A 20 -0.90 -50.07 -20.00
CA PRO A 20 -0.41 -49.28 -18.85
C PRO A 20 -1.15 -47.96 -18.66
N LEU A 21 -1.54 -47.30 -19.76
CA LEU A 21 -2.28 -46.03 -19.74
C LEU A 21 -3.71 -46.21 -19.21
N ILE A 22 -4.35 -47.34 -19.55
CA ILE A 22 -5.68 -47.67 -19.02
C ILE A 22 -5.61 -47.92 -17.51
N THR A 23 -4.57 -48.62 -17.03
CA THR A 23 -4.38 -48.84 -15.58
C THR A 23 -4.21 -47.53 -14.81
N VAL A 24 -3.41 -46.59 -15.34
CA VAL A 24 -3.24 -45.26 -14.72
C VAL A 24 -4.54 -44.46 -14.71
N LEU A 25 -5.32 -44.49 -15.79
CA LEU A 25 -6.61 -43.80 -15.84
C LEU A 25 -7.65 -44.39 -14.88
N VAL A 26 -7.63 -45.71 -14.67
CA VAL A 26 -8.49 -46.37 -13.67
C VAL A 26 -8.09 -45.96 -12.25
N GLN A 27 -6.80 -45.91 -11.92
CA GLN A 27 -6.33 -45.43 -10.61
C GLN A 27 -6.71 -43.97 -10.35
N ILE A 28 -6.57 -43.09 -11.34
CA ILE A 28 -6.97 -41.68 -11.22
C ILE A 28 -8.49 -41.57 -10.99
N ARG A 29 -9.29 -42.38 -11.69
CA ARG A 29 -10.75 -42.43 -11.52
C ARG A 29 -11.15 -42.89 -10.11
N GLU A 30 -10.47 -43.89 -9.57
CA GLU A 30 -10.70 -44.39 -8.20
C GLU A 30 -10.33 -43.35 -7.14
N GLN A 31 -9.20 -42.66 -7.31
CA GLN A 31 -8.80 -41.55 -6.43
C GLN A 31 -9.81 -40.40 -6.47
N LEU A 32 -10.31 -40.05 -7.66
CA LEU A 32 -11.32 -39.00 -7.80
C LEU A 32 -12.65 -39.36 -7.12
N ASN A 33 -13.07 -40.63 -7.23
CA ASN A 33 -14.28 -41.13 -6.58
C ASN A 33 -14.15 -41.17 -5.04
N ALA A 34 -12.96 -41.50 -4.53
CA ALA A 34 -12.67 -41.45 -3.10
C ALA A 34 -12.75 -40.00 -2.57
N LEU A 35 -12.14 -39.05 -3.28
CA LEU A 35 -12.18 -37.63 -2.92
C LEU A 35 -13.61 -37.07 -2.94
N GLN A 36 -14.42 -37.45 -3.94
CA GLN A 36 -15.83 -37.06 -4.01
C GLN A 36 -16.65 -37.61 -2.83
N SER A 37 -16.32 -38.81 -2.36
CA SER A 37 -16.98 -39.44 -1.21
C SER A 37 -16.63 -38.73 0.10
N GLU A 38 -15.37 -38.32 0.28
CA GLU A 38 -14.94 -37.50 1.43
C GLU A 38 -15.60 -36.12 1.44
N VAL A 39 -15.65 -35.43 0.29
CA VAL A 39 -16.35 -34.14 0.19
C VAL A 39 -17.84 -34.27 0.49
N ALA A 40 -18.48 -35.36 0.05
CA ALA A 40 -19.88 -35.63 0.38
C ALA A 40 -20.08 -35.93 1.88
N HIS A 41 -19.12 -36.59 2.53
CA HIS A 41 -19.15 -36.82 3.97
C HIS A 41 -19.01 -35.51 4.75
N PHE A 42 -18.04 -34.67 4.39
CA PHE A 42 -17.81 -33.37 5.04
C PHE A 42 -19.02 -32.44 4.90
N ARG A 43 -19.69 -32.44 3.73
CA ARG A 43 -20.94 -31.69 3.54
C ARG A 43 -22.08 -32.16 4.45
N ARG A 44 -22.16 -33.45 4.76
CA ARG A 44 -23.16 -33.98 5.71
C ARG A 44 -22.86 -33.54 7.13
N GLU A 45 -21.61 -33.63 7.56
CA GLU A 45 -21.20 -33.15 8.89
C GLU A 45 -21.45 -31.65 9.07
N LEU A 46 -21.17 -30.85 8.03
CA LEU A 46 -21.43 -29.41 8.05
C LEU A 46 -22.93 -29.07 8.11
N HIS A 47 -23.78 -29.92 7.53
CA HIS A 47 -25.23 -29.78 7.58
C HIS A 47 -25.78 -30.16 8.96
N GLU A 48 -25.32 -31.26 9.53
CA GLU A 48 -25.69 -31.71 10.90
C GLU A 48 -25.26 -30.67 11.95
N TYR A 49 -24.08 -30.07 11.79
CA TYR A 49 -23.62 -28.99 12.67
C TYR A 49 -24.51 -27.73 12.60
N ARG A 50 -25.02 -27.39 11.40
CA ARG A 50 -25.94 -26.26 11.19
C ARG A 50 -27.32 -26.50 11.79
N GLU A 51 -27.83 -27.73 11.70
CA GLU A 51 -29.10 -28.11 12.32
C GLU A 51 -29.01 -28.13 13.85
N ALA A 52 -27.89 -28.59 14.40
CA ALA A 52 -27.65 -28.60 15.84
C ALA A 52 -27.46 -27.19 16.46
N SER A 53 -27.14 -26.17 15.64
CA SER A 53 -26.77 -24.82 16.08
C SER A 53 -27.87 -23.76 15.91
N SER A 54 -29.08 -24.12 15.51
CA SER A 54 -30.18 -23.17 15.28
C SER A 54 -31.22 -23.19 16.42
N PRO A 55 -31.46 -22.09 17.16
CA PRO A 55 -32.54 -22.01 18.14
C PRO A 55 -33.92 -21.75 17.48
N PRO A 56 -35.04 -22.17 18.10
CA PRO A 56 -36.37 -22.04 17.49
C PRO A 56 -36.89 -20.60 17.54
N ILE A 57 -37.37 -20.11 16.40
CA ILE A 57 -38.08 -18.84 16.28
C ILE A 57 -39.53 -19.05 16.75
N THR A 58 -39.99 -18.24 17.70
CA THR A 58 -41.41 -18.12 18.05
C THR A 58 -41.93 -16.76 17.59
N GLU A 59 -42.89 -16.78 16.67
CA GLU A 59 -43.73 -15.63 16.32
C GLU A 59 -44.80 -15.41 17.39
N ALA A 60 -44.94 -14.17 17.88
CA ALA A 60 -46.24 -13.56 18.19
C ALA A 60 -46.08 -12.07 18.61
N GLY A 61 -46.89 -11.20 17.99
CA GLY A 61 -47.51 -10.09 18.72
C GLY A 61 -47.20 -8.66 18.26
N ILE A 62 -47.84 -8.24 17.16
CA ILE A 62 -48.13 -6.83 16.86
C ILE A 62 -49.17 -6.31 17.87
N LEU A 63 -48.98 -5.10 18.42
CA LEU A 63 -50.08 -4.18 18.78
C LEU A 63 -49.55 -2.73 18.87
N ALA A 64 -50.25 -1.85 18.18
CA ALA A 64 -50.01 -0.42 18.00
C ALA A 64 -50.38 0.43 19.23
N THR A 65 -49.85 1.65 19.32
CA THR A 65 -50.66 2.88 19.58
C THR A 65 -49.86 4.15 19.23
N ASP A 66 -50.63 5.14 18.78
CA ASP A 66 -50.27 6.42 18.15
C ASP A 66 -49.82 7.54 19.11
N ASP A 67 -49.32 8.62 18.46
CA ASP A 67 -49.45 10.07 18.77
C ASP A 67 -48.26 10.90 19.34
N PRO A 68 -48.15 12.24 19.04
CA PRO A 68 -47.10 12.76 18.14
C PRO A 68 -46.36 14.03 18.71
N PRO A 69 -45.84 15.03 17.93
CA PRO A 69 -44.53 15.64 18.19
C PRO A 69 -44.56 17.00 18.94
N ARG A 70 -43.43 17.43 19.50
CA ARG A 70 -43.25 18.81 19.98
C ARG A 70 -41.88 19.37 19.63
N ALA A 71 -41.88 20.44 18.83
CA ALA A 71 -40.75 21.34 18.55
C ALA A 71 -40.81 22.58 19.49
N PRO A 72 -40.01 23.64 19.26
CA PRO A 72 -38.62 23.82 19.70
C PRO A 72 -38.51 24.97 20.73
N VAL A 73 -37.40 25.08 21.47
CA VAL A 73 -37.10 26.29 22.27
C VAL A 73 -35.66 26.76 22.03
N THR A 74 -35.57 28.00 21.58
CA THR A 74 -34.40 28.83 21.29
C THR A 74 -33.72 29.39 22.57
N ALA A 75 -32.38 29.29 22.61
CA ALA A 75 -31.32 30.25 23.04
C ALA A 75 -31.50 31.12 24.33
N PRO A 76 -30.43 31.40 25.13
CA PRO A 76 -29.32 32.24 24.66
C PRO A 76 -27.90 31.91 25.19
N LEU A 77 -26.92 32.53 24.52
CA LEU A 77 -25.51 32.66 24.88
C LEU A 77 -25.34 33.36 26.24
N SER A 78 -24.45 32.83 27.10
CA SER A 78 -23.83 33.60 28.18
C SER A 78 -22.40 33.10 28.42
N GLU A 79 -21.46 34.04 28.32
CA GLU A 79 -20.09 33.89 28.81
C GLU A 79 -20.12 33.69 30.32
N THR A 80 -19.55 32.58 30.81
CA THR A 80 -19.14 32.47 32.21
C THR A 80 -17.85 31.67 32.32
N ALA A 81 -16.91 32.30 33.03
CA ALA A 81 -15.60 31.87 33.50
C ALA A 81 -15.30 30.37 33.55
N ALA A 82 -14.13 30.02 33.01
CA ALA A 82 -13.48 28.73 33.11
C ALA A 82 -13.32 28.24 34.56
N THR A 83 -14.12 27.27 34.96
CA THR A 83 -13.80 26.35 36.05
C THR A 83 -13.02 25.18 35.47
N ARG A 84 -11.73 25.07 35.83
CA ARG A 84 -10.86 23.93 35.49
C ARG A 84 -11.45 22.63 36.07
N PRO A 85 -11.64 21.57 35.28
CA PRO A 85 -11.60 20.22 35.82
C PRO A 85 -10.14 19.89 36.12
N THR A 86 -9.84 19.71 37.39
CA THR A 86 -8.61 19.06 37.86
C THR A 86 -8.66 17.59 37.48
N ASP A 87 -8.25 17.27 36.26
CA ASP A 87 -7.66 15.98 35.94
C ASP A 87 -6.26 16.26 35.40
N ALA A 88 -5.27 15.95 36.23
CA ALA A 88 -3.87 16.03 35.85
C ALA A 88 -3.66 15.21 34.58
N PRO A 89 -2.97 15.74 33.55
CA PRO A 89 -2.61 14.93 32.40
C PRO A 89 -1.77 13.76 32.91
N ARG A 90 -2.26 12.54 32.66
CA ARG A 90 -1.51 11.31 32.87
C ARG A 90 -0.26 11.47 32.02
N LYS A 91 0.88 11.79 32.66
CA LYS A 91 2.19 11.77 32.02
C LYS A 91 2.34 10.38 31.39
N LEU A 92 2.20 10.27 30.08
CA LEU A 92 2.92 9.24 29.35
C LEU A 92 4.38 9.55 29.62
N LEU A 93 4.97 8.82 30.57
CA LEU A 93 6.42 8.73 30.64
C LEU A 93 6.86 8.32 29.25
N GLY A 94 7.70 9.15 28.62
CA GLY A 94 8.36 8.80 27.38
C GLY A 94 8.93 7.42 27.54
N THR A 95 8.32 6.45 26.86
CA THR A 95 8.81 5.09 26.81
C THR A 95 10.09 5.15 26.00
N GLU A 96 11.21 5.19 26.71
CA GLU A 96 12.44 4.61 26.20
C GLU A 96 12.06 3.26 25.62
N ALA A 97 12.27 3.08 24.31
CA ALA A 97 12.08 1.78 23.67
C ALA A 97 12.85 0.76 24.52
N PHE A 98 12.12 -0.16 25.14
CA PHE A 98 12.74 -1.21 25.93
C PHE A 98 13.61 -2.04 25.00
N PHE A 99 14.92 -1.91 25.16
CA PHE A 99 15.88 -2.90 24.70
C PHE A 99 15.45 -4.25 25.28
N VAL A 100 15.15 -5.22 24.42
CA VAL A 100 15.28 -6.62 24.83
C VAL A 100 16.75 -6.76 25.26
N PRO A 101 17.07 -7.10 26.52
CA PRO A 101 18.44 -6.99 27.00
C PRO A 101 19.31 -8.02 26.28
N ALA A 102 20.14 -7.53 25.35
CA ALA A 102 21.28 -8.27 24.85
C ALA A 102 22.32 -8.40 25.96
N ASP A 103 22.93 -9.57 26.08
CA ASP A 103 24.14 -9.75 26.88
C ASP A 103 25.22 -8.74 26.41
N PRO A 104 25.64 -7.79 27.28
CA PRO A 104 26.59 -6.73 26.90
C PRO A 104 27.98 -7.24 26.54
N THR A 105 28.25 -8.54 26.71
CA THR A 105 29.56 -9.16 26.45
C THR A 105 29.73 -9.74 25.04
N ARG A 106 28.68 -9.75 24.20
CA ARG A 106 28.78 -10.19 22.80
C ARG A 106 28.45 -9.05 21.83
N SER A 107 29.48 -8.60 21.11
CA SER A 107 29.36 -7.79 19.89
C SER A 107 28.65 -8.61 18.79
N MET A 108 27.32 -8.69 18.84
CA MET A 108 26.50 -9.28 17.79
C MET A 108 26.22 -8.24 16.70
N PRO A 109 26.09 -8.63 15.42
CA PRO A 109 25.66 -7.73 14.37
C PRO A 109 24.28 -7.14 14.73
N ARG A 110 24.12 -5.83 14.53
CA ARG A 110 22.86 -5.12 14.77
C ARG A 110 22.20 -4.77 13.43
N LEU A 111 20.88 -4.85 13.40
CA LEU A 111 20.09 -4.43 12.25
C LEU A 111 19.71 -2.95 12.41
N TYR A 112 19.93 -2.18 11.35
CA TYR A 112 19.65 -0.75 11.29
C TYR A 112 18.66 -0.46 10.16
N PRO A 113 17.46 0.06 10.45
CA PRO A 113 16.61 0.66 9.44
C PRO A 113 17.09 2.06 9.08
N ASN A 114 16.72 2.55 7.90
CA ASN A 114 17.02 3.89 7.40
C ASN A 114 16.10 4.94 8.02
N GLY A 115 15.95 4.93 9.35
CA GLY A 115 15.07 5.81 10.08
C GLY A 115 15.81 6.48 11.24
N ILE A 116 15.63 7.78 11.39
CA ILE A 116 16.32 8.58 12.41
C ILE A 116 15.33 9.43 13.21
N ASN A 117 15.55 9.56 14.52
CA ASN A 117 14.75 10.41 15.37
C ASN A 117 15.08 11.88 15.09
N GLY A 118 14.06 12.65 14.68
CA GLY A 118 14.22 14.05 14.27
C GLY A 118 14.61 15.03 15.39
N ALA A 119 14.61 14.61 16.66
CA ALA A 119 15.08 15.42 17.78
C ALA A 119 16.49 15.02 18.25
N THR A 120 16.75 13.72 18.36
CA THR A 120 17.97 13.22 19.01
C THR A 120 19.07 12.81 18.05
N GLY A 121 18.74 12.52 16.78
CA GLY A 121 19.67 11.92 15.83
C GLY A 121 19.97 10.44 16.10
N ALA A 122 19.23 9.80 17.01
CA ALA A 122 19.36 8.36 17.26
C ALA A 122 18.59 7.56 16.20
N PRO A 123 19.04 6.34 15.83
CA PRO A 123 18.26 5.43 14.99
C PRO A 123 16.87 5.16 15.60
N LEU A 124 15.83 5.09 14.76
CA LEU A 124 14.44 4.85 15.22
C LEU A 124 14.22 3.43 15.77
N LEU A 125 15.07 2.49 15.37
CA LEU A 125 15.12 1.16 15.95
C LEU A 125 16.57 0.67 15.86
N GLN A 126 17.02 0.04 16.94
CA GLN A 126 18.26 -0.72 16.95
C GLN A 126 17.97 -2.06 17.60
N ILE A 127 18.10 -3.13 16.81
CA ILE A 127 17.78 -4.49 17.26
C ILE A 127 18.94 -5.43 16.94
N ASP A 128 19.33 -6.27 17.88
CA ASP A 128 20.28 -7.34 17.61
C ASP A 128 19.59 -8.55 16.95
N ILE A 129 20.38 -9.43 16.33
CA ILE A 129 19.85 -10.60 15.62
C ILE A 129 19.07 -11.55 16.54
N ALA A 130 19.45 -11.70 17.82
CA ALA A 130 18.77 -12.61 18.73
C ALA A 130 17.38 -12.10 19.09
N ALA A 131 17.26 -10.81 19.40
CA ALA A 131 15.98 -10.14 19.63
C ALA A 131 15.13 -10.17 18.36
N ALA A 132 15.71 -9.89 17.18
CA ALA A 132 14.99 -9.99 15.91
C ALA A 132 14.46 -11.40 15.65
N SER A 133 15.26 -12.44 15.93
CA SER A 133 14.84 -13.84 15.80
C SER A 133 13.69 -14.19 16.73
N GLN A 134 13.69 -13.66 17.97
CA GLN A 134 12.60 -13.90 18.93
C GLN A 134 11.28 -13.28 18.44
N ILE A 135 11.35 -12.07 17.89
CA ILE A 135 10.20 -11.38 17.30
C ILE A 135 9.59 -12.18 16.16
N VAL A 136 10.42 -12.73 15.26
CA VAL A 136 9.93 -13.52 14.12
C VAL A 136 9.27 -14.82 14.57
N THR A 137 9.70 -15.41 15.69
CA THR A 137 9.10 -16.64 16.26
C THR A 137 7.89 -16.39 17.15
N TYR A 138 7.44 -15.14 17.27
CA TYR A 138 6.30 -14.78 18.12
C TYR A 138 4.99 -15.40 17.61
N VAL A 139 4.17 -15.88 18.54
CA VAL A 139 2.83 -16.44 18.27
C VAL A 139 1.78 -15.55 18.95
N PRO A 140 0.87 -14.91 18.20
CA PRO A 140 -0.21 -14.11 18.76
C PRO A 140 -1.08 -14.89 19.74
N THR A 141 -1.54 -14.20 20.79
CA THR A 141 -2.38 -14.81 21.83
C THR A 141 -3.86 -14.48 21.72
N ASN A 142 -4.23 -13.46 20.92
CA ASN A 142 -5.62 -13.10 20.65
C ASN A 142 -6.01 -13.34 19.18
N GLN A 143 -7.29 -13.62 18.93
CA GLN A 143 -7.79 -14.06 17.62
C GLN A 143 -7.64 -12.99 16.53
N THR A 144 -7.83 -11.71 16.87
CA THR A 144 -7.74 -10.61 15.89
C THR A 144 -6.31 -10.41 15.40
N GLU A 145 -5.34 -10.41 16.30
CA GLU A 145 -3.92 -10.40 15.93
C GLU A 145 -3.53 -11.67 15.19
N GLN A 146 -4.02 -12.83 15.62
CA GLN A 146 -3.74 -14.10 14.94
C GLN A 146 -4.18 -14.06 13.47
N GLN A 147 -5.40 -13.59 13.19
CA GLN A 147 -5.90 -13.42 11.83
C GLN A 147 -5.05 -12.44 11.02
N ARG A 148 -4.62 -11.33 11.64
CA ARG A 148 -3.75 -10.35 10.97
C ARG A 148 -2.38 -10.93 10.65
N GLU A 149 -1.73 -11.58 11.60
CA GLU A 149 -0.41 -12.18 11.38
C GLU A 149 -0.48 -13.32 10.36
N GLU A 150 -1.55 -14.12 10.36
CA GLU A 150 -1.79 -15.14 9.34
C GLU A 150 -1.90 -14.53 7.94
N ALA A 151 -2.65 -13.42 7.79
CA ALA A 151 -2.73 -12.69 6.53
C ALA A 151 -1.36 -12.12 6.08
N LEU A 152 -0.58 -11.53 7.00
CA LEU A 152 0.77 -11.04 6.70
C LEU A 152 1.75 -12.16 6.35
N HIS A 153 1.65 -13.31 7.02
CA HIS A 153 2.48 -14.49 6.74
C HIS A 153 2.14 -15.10 5.37
N GLN A 154 0.85 -15.20 5.04
CA GLN A 154 0.39 -15.61 3.71
C GLN A 154 0.93 -14.65 2.66
N LEU A 155 0.75 -13.33 2.84
CA LEU A 155 1.30 -12.28 1.97
C LEU A 155 2.80 -12.45 1.74
N HIS A 156 3.58 -12.66 2.81
CA HIS A 156 5.03 -12.87 2.72
C HIS A 156 5.38 -14.12 1.91
N THR A 157 4.75 -15.25 2.25
CA THR A 157 4.99 -16.54 1.60
C THR A 157 4.67 -16.46 0.12
N THR A 158 3.50 -15.92 -0.22
CA THR A 158 3.13 -15.77 -1.63
C THR A 158 4.07 -14.81 -2.32
N LYS A 159 4.46 -13.65 -1.73
CA LYS A 159 5.48 -12.76 -2.32
C LYS A 159 6.83 -13.45 -2.55
N GLN A 160 7.27 -14.34 -1.68
CA GLN A 160 8.50 -15.11 -1.90
C GLN A 160 8.39 -16.13 -3.03
N GLU A 161 7.25 -16.83 -3.11
CA GLU A 161 6.95 -17.72 -4.24
C GLU A 161 6.84 -16.92 -5.55
N HIS A 162 6.26 -15.72 -5.49
CA HIS A 162 6.07 -14.80 -6.60
C HIS A 162 7.39 -14.30 -7.19
N VAL A 163 8.36 -13.89 -6.37
CA VAL A 163 9.70 -13.46 -6.86
C VAL A 163 10.38 -14.57 -7.68
N ARG A 164 9.95 -15.83 -7.53
CA ARG A 164 10.49 -16.98 -8.28
C ARG A 164 9.69 -17.35 -9.52
N GLN A 165 8.56 -16.71 -9.81
CA GLN A 165 7.71 -16.98 -10.98
C GLN A 165 7.89 -15.90 -12.06
N GLU A 166 7.93 -16.29 -13.34
CA GLU A 166 8.19 -15.38 -14.47
C GLU A 166 6.96 -14.62 -14.99
N HIS A 167 5.75 -15.02 -14.60
CA HIS A 167 4.48 -14.53 -15.17
C HIS A 167 3.50 -14.20 -14.04
N LEU A 168 3.61 -12.96 -13.55
CA LEU A 168 2.66 -12.36 -12.63
C LEU A 168 2.06 -11.11 -13.27
N GLY A 169 0.91 -10.70 -12.74
CA GLY A 169 0.11 -9.62 -13.30
C GLY A 169 -1.10 -10.18 -14.02
N VAL A 170 -1.24 -9.85 -15.29
CA VAL A 170 -2.40 -10.24 -16.10
C VAL A 170 -2.31 -11.68 -16.62
N VAL A 171 -3.46 -12.28 -16.92
CA VAL A 171 -3.53 -13.58 -17.61
C VAL A 171 -2.91 -13.52 -19.01
N PHE A 172 -2.47 -14.66 -19.53
CA PHE A 172 -1.91 -14.75 -20.88
C PHE A 172 -2.82 -14.13 -21.95
N GLY A 173 -2.22 -13.35 -22.84
CA GLY A 173 -2.92 -12.70 -23.96
C GLY A 173 -3.55 -11.34 -23.61
N ILE A 174 -3.27 -10.81 -22.42
CA ILE A 174 -3.52 -9.41 -22.06
C ILE A 174 -2.18 -8.70 -22.00
N ASP A 175 -2.08 -7.54 -22.63
CA ASP A 175 -0.93 -6.64 -22.53
C ASP A 175 -1.15 -5.66 -21.36
N GLU A 176 -0.31 -5.75 -20.32
CA GLU A 176 -0.45 -4.89 -19.14
C GLU A 176 -0.21 -3.41 -19.48
N ASP A 177 0.65 -3.12 -20.45
CA ASP A 177 0.99 -1.76 -20.87
C ASP A 177 -0.10 -1.08 -21.72
N LYS A 178 -1.14 -1.83 -22.14
CA LYS A 178 -2.28 -1.29 -22.88
C LYS A 178 -3.51 -1.15 -22.01
N LEU A 179 -3.86 0.08 -21.67
CA LEU A 179 -4.95 0.37 -20.73
C LEU A 179 -6.33 -0.14 -21.18
N ASP A 180 -6.60 -0.24 -22.49
CA ASP A 180 -7.84 -0.81 -23.02
C ASP A 180 -7.93 -2.35 -22.89
N GLU A 181 -6.79 -3.02 -22.67
CA GLU A 181 -6.70 -4.44 -22.34
C GLU A 181 -6.63 -4.67 -20.82
N SER A 182 -5.75 -3.94 -20.12
CA SER A 182 -5.47 -4.11 -18.69
C SER A 182 -6.52 -3.45 -17.78
N LEU A 183 -7.22 -2.44 -18.28
CA LEU A 183 -8.26 -1.66 -17.61
C LEU A 183 -7.76 -0.94 -16.34
N TRP A 184 -8.52 0.08 -15.93
CA TRP A 184 -8.23 0.88 -14.73
C TRP A 184 -9.51 1.26 -13.99
N ALA A 185 -9.46 1.25 -12.66
CA ALA A 185 -10.53 1.74 -11.80
C ALA A 185 -10.06 2.51 -10.56
N VAL A 186 -10.94 3.40 -10.09
CA VAL A 186 -10.84 4.00 -8.76
C VAL A 186 -11.57 3.11 -7.76
N VAL A 187 -10.95 2.86 -6.60
CA VAL A 187 -11.59 2.22 -5.45
C VAL A 187 -11.80 3.26 -4.36
N VAL A 188 -13.06 3.47 -3.94
CA VAL A 188 -13.46 4.40 -2.87
C VAL A 188 -14.16 3.65 -1.75
N ASN A 189 -14.09 4.16 -0.52
CA ASN A 189 -14.96 3.65 0.54
C ASN A 189 -16.40 4.09 0.26
N ASP A 190 -17.38 3.21 0.50
CA ASP A 190 -18.79 3.49 0.25
C ASP A 190 -19.35 4.65 1.10
N ARG A 191 -18.72 4.96 2.23
CA ARG A 191 -19.08 6.04 3.15
C ARG A 191 -18.29 7.33 2.94
N ASP A 192 -17.28 7.33 2.06
CA ASP A 192 -16.56 8.56 1.71
C ASP A 192 -17.50 9.59 1.07
N PRO A 193 -17.25 10.90 1.25
CA PRO A 193 -17.94 11.94 0.49
C PRO A 193 -17.68 11.80 -1.02
N ALA A 194 -18.75 11.89 -1.83
CA ALA A 194 -18.66 11.81 -3.29
C ALA A 194 -17.84 12.97 -3.91
N ASP A 195 -17.55 14.02 -3.14
CA ASP A 195 -16.60 15.08 -3.51
C ASP A 195 -15.20 14.55 -3.84
N LEU A 196 -14.79 13.39 -3.30
CA LEU A 196 -13.56 12.72 -3.73
C LEU A 196 -13.61 12.33 -5.21
N LEU A 197 -14.67 11.63 -5.63
CA LEU A 197 -14.87 11.24 -7.03
C LEU A 197 -15.03 12.47 -7.93
N LYS A 198 -15.72 13.51 -7.44
CA LYS A 198 -15.86 14.79 -8.15
C LYS A 198 -14.50 15.47 -8.36
N ALA A 199 -13.66 15.49 -7.34
CA ALA A 199 -12.34 16.11 -7.41
C ALA A 199 -11.42 15.38 -8.39
N LEU A 200 -11.53 14.05 -8.48
CA LEU A 200 -10.75 13.21 -9.41
C LEU A 200 -11.38 13.08 -10.81
N LEU A 201 -12.53 13.72 -11.06
CA LEU A 201 -13.30 13.57 -12.29
C LEU A 201 -12.47 13.78 -13.58
N PRO A 202 -11.56 14.78 -13.69
CA PRO A 202 -10.75 14.95 -14.89
C PRO A 202 -9.94 13.70 -15.27
N LEU A 203 -9.39 13.00 -14.27
CA LEU A 203 -8.63 11.77 -14.48
C LEU A 203 -9.55 10.58 -14.80
N ILE A 204 -10.71 10.48 -14.14
CA ILE A 204 -11.70 9.44 -14.42
C ILE A 204 -12.19 9.54 -15.87
N GLU A 205 -12.48 10.74 -16.36
CA GLU A 205 -12.88 10.98 -17.74
C GLU A 205 -11.75 10.68 -18.72
N HIS A 206 -10.51 11.04 -18.38
CA HIS A 206 -9.34 10.72 -19.20
C HIS A 206 -9.13 9.23 -19.37
N ARG A 207 -9.07 8.49 -18.26
CA ARG A 207 -8.87 7.04 -18.24
C ARG A 207 -10.05 6.29 -18.84
N SER A 208 -11.26 6.85 -18.76
CA SER A 208 -12.44 6.29 -19.43
C SER A 208 -12.31 6.37 -20.94
N ARG A 209 -11.82 7.50 -21.50
CA ARG A 209 -11.56 7.63 -22.94
C ARG A 209 -10.51 6.64 -23.44
N GLU A 210 -9.43 6.46 -22.70
CA GLU A 210 -8.36 5.52 -23.06
C GLU A 210 -8.81 4.05 -23.02
N GLN A 211 -9.74 3.71 -22.14
CA GLN A 211 -10.36 2.38 -22.06
C GLN A 211 -11.55 2.19 -23.02
N GLY A 212 -11.91 3.21 -23.83
CA GLY A 212 -13.08 3.16 -24.70
C GLY A 212 -14.43 3.17 -23.96
N ILE A 213 -14.46 3.62 -22.70
CA ILE A 213 -15.67 3.75 -21.89
C ILE A 213 -16.44 5.01 -22.32
N ILE A 214 -17.72 4.85 -22.65
CA ILE A 214 -18.63 5.98 -22.92
C ILE A 214 -19.33 6.35 -21.62
N LEU A 215 -18.86 7.41 -20.98
CA LEU A 215 -19.44 7.88 -19.72
C LEU A 215 -20.78 8.60 -19.95
N PRO A 216 -21.86 8.22 -19.23
CA PRO A 216 -23.03 9.09 -19.11
C PRO A 216 -22.68 10.35 -18.30
N PRO A 217 -23.49 11.42 -18.37
CA PRO A 217 -23.29 12.61 -17.54
C PRO A 217 -23.23 12.26 -16.05
N LEU A 218 -22.05 12.44 -15.44
CA LEU A 218 -21.84 12.19 -14.02
C LEU A 218 -22.28 13.42 -13.22
N THR A 219 -23.21 13.20 -12.29
CA THR A 219 -23.81 14.25 -11.45
C THR A 219 -23.58 13.97 -9.98
N PHE A 220 -23.30 15.02 -9.21
CA PHE A 220 -22.98 14.96 -7.78
C PHE A 220 -24.00 15.78 -6.98
N ARG A 221 -24.42 15.27 -5.82
CA ARG A 221 -25.31 15.96 -4.89
C ARG A 221 -24.53 16.37 -3.65
N GLU A 222 -24.89 17.51 -3.06
CA GLU A 222 -24.27 17.98 -1.82
C GLU A 222 -24.48 16.97 -0.69
N GLY A 223 -23.41 16.67 0.06
CA GLY A 223 -23.43 15.74 1.18
C GLY A 223 -23.63 14.26 0.81
N GLU A 224 -23.58 13.91 -0.47
CA GLU A 224 -23.75 12.54 -0.92
C GLU A 224 -22.49 11.70 -0.68
N THR A 225 -22.67 10.42 -0.31
CA THR A 225 -21.56 9.46 -0.20
C THR A 225 -21.24 8.80 -1.53
N CYS A 226 -20.03 8.29 -1.69
CA CYS A 226 -19.60 7.49 -2.83
C CYS A 226 -20.53 6.30 -3.09
N GLY A 227 -21.05 5.64 -2.04
CA GLY A 227 -22.02 4.55 -2.17
C GLY A 227 -23.35 4.99 -2.76
N ASN A 228 -23.90 6.13 -2.30
CA ASN A 228 -25.13 6.70 -2.84
C ASN A 228 -24.95 7.18 -4.28
N TRP A 229 -23.83 7.82 -4.57
CA TRP A 229 -23.45 8.21 -5.93
C TRP A 229 -23.36 6.99 -6.85
N TYR A 230 -22.68 5.94 -6.41
CA TYR A 230 -22.50 4.69 -7.16
C TYR A 230 -23.83 4.01 -7.44
N ALA A 231 -24.75 3.95 -6.47
CA ALA A 231 -26.07 3.36 -6.67
C ALA A 231 -26.90 4.05 -7.77
N ARG A 232 -26.71 5.37 -7.97
CA ARG A 232 -27.40 6.11 -9.04
C ARG A 232 -26.76 5.93 -10.42
N HIS A 233 -25.43 5.86 -10.46
CA HIS A 233 -24.67 5.83 -11.71
C HIS A 233 -24.31 4.41 -12.19
N VAL A 234 -24.40 3.42 -11.29
CA VAL A 234 -24.17 1.99 -11.57
C VAL A 234 -25.30 1.16 -10.96
N PRO A 235 -26.56 1.33 -11.41
CA PRO A 235 -27.72 0.65 -10.81
C PRO A 235 -27.70 -0.87 -11.01
N ASN A 236 -26.99 -1.34 -12.04
CA ASN A 236 -26.74 -2.76 -12.26
C ASN A 236 -25.22 -2.99 -12.44
N PRO A 237 -24.51 -3.51 -11.43
CA PRO A 237 -23.07 -3.75 -11.52
C PRO A 237 -22.68 -4.90 -12.46
N ASN A 238 -23.65 -5.65 -12.99
CA ASN A 238 -23.41 -6.73 -13.95
C ASN A 238 -23.42 -6.26 -15.41
N VAL A 239 -23.64 -4.97 -15.67
CA VAL A 239 -23.47 -4.42 -17.02
C VAL A 239 -22.00 -4.51 -17.46
N PRO A 240 -21.73 -4.56 -18.77
CA PRO A 240 -20.36 -4.57 -19.28
C PRO A 240 -19.51 -3.42 -18.71
N TRP A 241 -18.23 -3.67 -18.51
CA TRP A 241 -17.30 -2.68 -17.96
C TRP A 241 -17.30 -1.38 -18.77
N GLN A 242 -17.37 -1.50 -20.11
CA GLN A 242 -17.31 -0.40 -21.07
C GLN A 242 -18.51 0.57 -21.02
N THR A 243 -19.57 0.21 -20.29
CA THR A 243 -20.82 0.99 -20.24
C THR A 243 -21.08 1.64 -18.88
N ARG A 244 -20.08 1.68 -18.00
CA ARG A 244 -20.21 2.24 -16.64
C ARG A 244 -18.97 3.03 -16.24
N PRO A 245 -19.07 3.98 -15.30
CA PRO A 245 -17.88 4.62 -14.74
C PRO A 245 -16.94 3.59 -14.10
N PRO A 246 -15.61 3.74 -14.28
CA PRO A 246 -14.60 2.82 -13.74
C PRO A 246 -14.38 3.06 -12.23
N VAL A 247 -15.42 2.83 -11.44
CA VAL A 247 -15.42 3.01 -9.98
C VAL A 247 -15.80 1.69 -9.33
N LEU A 248 -15.11 1.31 -8.26
CA LEU A 248 -15.42 0.16 -7.43
C LEU A 248 -15.59 0.63 -5.97
N LEU A 249 -16.56 0.04 -5.27
CA LEU A 249 -16.77 0.33 -3.85
C LEU A 249 -16.01 -0.67 -2.97
N TYR A 250 -15.29 -0.15 -1.99
CA TYR A 250 -14.87 -0.86 -0.79
C TYR A 250 -15.91 -0.62 0.31
N ARG A 251 -16.37 -1.67 0.99
CA ARG A 251 -17.29 -1.54 2.13
C ARG A 251 -16.47 -1.52 3.42
N SER A 252 -16.71 -0.55 4.30
CA SER A 252 -15.98 -0.45 5.57
C SER A 252 -15.93 -1.78 6.33
N GLY A 253 -14.71 -2.26 6.63
CA GLY A 253 -14.47 -3.50 7.38
C GLY A 253 -14.55 -4.79 6.54
N GLU A 254 -14.76 -4.69 5.22
CA GLU A 254 -14.68 -5.84 4.33
C GLU A 254 -13.22 -6.29 4.15
N THR A 255 -13.00 -7.61 4.12
CA THR A 255 -11.68 -8.20 3.81
C THR A 255 -11.44 -8.21 2.30
N THR A 256 -10.18 -8.30 1.87
CA THR A 256 -9.84 -8.36 0.44
C THR A 256 -10.50 -9.56 -0.25
N GLU A 257 -10.50 -10.73 0.40
CA GLU A 257 -11.17 -11.94 -0.11
C GLU A 257 -12.67 -11.71 -0.34
N ARG A 258 -13.38 -11.15 0.65
CA ARG A 258 -14.82 -10.85 0.54
C ARG A 258 -15.09 -9.82 -0.56
N TRP A 259 -14.24 -8.82 -0.67
CA TRP A 259 -14.32 -7.80 -1.71
C TRP A 259 -14.17 -8.41 -3.10
N LEU A 260 -13.14 -9.25 -3.32
CA LEU A 260 -12.94 -9.96 -4.59
C LEU A 260 -14.11 -10.89 -4.92
N GLN A 261 -14.58 -11.66 -3.93
CA GLN A 261 -15.73 -12.55 -4.09
C GLN A 261 -16.99 -11.80 -4.51
N ARG A 262 -17.23 -10.61 -3.94
CA ARG A 262 -18.36 -9.74 -4.31
C ARG A 262 -18.27 -9.26 -5.75
N HIS A 263 -17.06 -9.15 -6.31
CA HIS A 263 -16.82 -8.85 -7.73
C HIS A 263 -16.67 -10.11 -8.59
N SER A 264 -16.97 -11.31 -8.05
CA SER A 264 -16.86 -12.61 -8.74
C SER A 264 -15.45 -12.94 -9.25
N VAL A 265 -14.44 -12.43 -8.55
CA VAL A 265 -13.02 -12.68 -8.80
C VAL A 265 -12.40 -13.38 -7.58
N SER A 266 -11.32 -14.11 -7.78
CA SER A 266 -10.49 -14.71 -6.72
C SER A 266 -9.05 -14.21 -6.87
N GLN A 267 -8.23 -14.41 -5.85
CA GLN A 267 -6.79 -14.18 -5.98
C GLN A 267 -6.18 -15.10 -7.05
N GLY A 268 -5.15 -14.58 -7.74
CA GLY A 268 -4.48 -15.24 -8.86
C GLY A 268 -4.19 -14.24 -10.00
N PRO A 269 -3.58 -14.71 -11.11
CA PRO A 269 -3.37 -13.88 -12.30
C PRO A 269 -4.65 -13.17 -12.73
N VAL A 270 -4.53 -11.87 -13.01
CA VAL A 270 -5.69 -10.98 -13.19
C VAL A 270 -6.24 -11.14 -14.61
N ASP A 271 -7.52 -11.47 -14.72
CA ASP A 271 -8.28 -11.22 -15.94
C ASP A 271 -9.14 -9.97 -15.75
N PRO A 272 -8.72 -8.80 -16.27
CA PRO A 272 -9.42 -7.53 -16.06
C PRO A 272 -10.89 -7.57 -16.49
N ARG A 273 -11.22 -8.43 -17.46
CA ARG A 273 -12.56 -8.57 -18.04
C ARG A 273 -13.55 -9.24 -17.08
N ARG A 274 -13.06 -9.84 -15.98
CA ARG A 274 -13.90 -10.55 -14.99
C ARG A 274 -14.48 -9.67 -13.89
N GLY A 275 -14.26 -8.35 -13.96
CA GLY A 275 -14.96 -7.38 -13.11
C GLY A 275 -14.06 -6.53 -12.22
N VAL A 276 -12.80 -6.90 -12.07
CA VAL A 276 -11.78 -6.11 -11.36
C VAL A 276 -10.62 -5.81 -12.32
N PRO A 277 -10.46 -4.54 -12.77
CA PRO A 277 -9.34 -4.11 -13.61
C PRO A 277 -7.97 -4.39 -13.01
N PHE A 278 -6.92 -4.45 -13.82
CA PHE A 278 -5.56 -4.67 -13.35
C PHE A 278 -5.00 -3.47 -12.57
N TYR A 279 -5.22 -2.25 -13.07
CA TYR A 279 -4.79 -1.04 -12.36
C TYR A 279 -5.88 -0.52 -11.43
N LEU A 280 -5.56 -0.41 -10.14
CA LEU A 280 -6.47 0.06 -9.10
C LEU A 280 -5.88 1.30 -8.41
N LEU A 281 -6.62 2.41 -8.42
CA LEU A 281 -6.29 3.60 -7.65
C LEU A 281 -7.18 3.70 -6.41
N LEU A 282 -6.62 3.47 -5.23
CA LEU A 282 -7.31 3.67 -3.97
C LEU A 282 -7.43 5.17 -3.68
N LEU A 283 -8.66 5.66 -3.53
CA LEU A 283 -8.96 7.06 -3.23
C LEU A 283 -9.58 7.14 -1.83
N ALA A 284 -8.75 6.97 -0.80
CA ALA A 284 -9.16 6.97 0.59
C ALA A 284 -7.97 7.12 1.54
N GLN A 285 -8.25 7.56 2.77
CA GLN A 285 -7.29 7.50 3.88
C GLN A 285 -6.98 6.04 4.24
N PRO A 286 -5.76 5.73 4.72
CA PRO A 286 -5.42 4.37 5.12
C PRO A 286 -5.92 4.00 6.52
N GLY A 287 -6.20 4.96 7.40
CA GLY A 287 -6.68 4.72 8.75
C GLY A 287 -7.77 5.68 9.20
N ASP A 288 -8.45 5.32 10.29
CA ASP A 288 -9.40 6.20 10.96
C ASP A 288 -8.63 7.27 11.77
N LEU A 289 -9.10 8.52 11.76
CA LEU A 289 -8.45 9.63 12.48
C LEU A 289 -8.70 9.52 13.99
N GLY A 290 -7.96 8.64 14.67
CA GLY A 290 -7.92 8.56 16.13
C GLY A 290 -9.29 8.42 16.80
N SER A 291 -9.53 9.19 17.89
CA SER A 291 -10.70 9.08 18.78
C SER A 291 -12.08 9.30 18.13
N ASN A 292 -12.15 9.59 16.84
CA ASN A 292 -13.39 9.69 16.07
C ASN A 292 -13.67 8.39 15.30
N ALA A 293 -13.78 7.27 16.04
CA ALA A 293 -14.13 5.98 15.48
C ALA A 293 -15.35 6.08 14.55
N GLY A 294 -15.18 5.73 13.28
CA GLY A 294 -16.24 5.69 12.28
C GLY A 294 -15.98 6.43 10.97
N ARG A 295 -14.79 7.02 10.74
CA ARG A 295 -14.50 7.59 9.42
C ARG A 295 -14.26 6.50 8.37
N PRO A 296 -14.69 6.74 7.13
CA PRO A 296 -14.35 5.87 6.01
C PRO A 296 -12.84 5.82 5.80
N SER A 297 -12.31 4.61 5.62
CA SER A 297 -10.91 4.37 5.27
C SER A 297 -10.82 3.10 4.43
N ILE A 298 -9.71 2.95 3.71
CA ILE A 298 -9.33 1.70 3.05
C ILE A 298 -7.97 1.30 3.66
N PRO A 299 -7.89 0.27 4.52
CA PRO A 299 -6.67 -0.09 5.25
C PRO A 299 -5.45 -0.36 4.35
N PHE A 300 -4.25 -0.19 4.90
CA PHE A 300 -3.01 -0.60 4.21
C PHE A 300 -3.00 -2.10 3.89
N LEU A 301 -3.51 -2.95 4.79
CA LEU A 301 -3.59 -4.40 4.56
C LEU A 301 -4.35 -4.74 3.27
N PHE A 302 -5.48 -4.05 3.01
CA PHE A 302 -6.25 -4.23 1.77
C PHE A 302 -5.42 -3.91 0.52
N GLN A 303 -4.61 -2.84 0.59
CA GLN A 303 -3.70 -2.48 -0.49
C GLN A 303 -2.62 -3.56 -0.69
N TYR A 304 -1.99 -4.02 0.39
CA TYR A 304 -0.90 -5.00 0.33
C TYR A 304 -1.34 -6.35 -0.21
N GLU A 305 -2.53 -6.82 0.16
CA GLU A 305 -3.10 -8.08 -0.31
C GLU A 305 -3.49 -8.00 -1.79
N LEU A 306 -4.04 -6.87 -2.26
CA LEU A 306 -4.34 -6.70 -3.69
C LEU A 306 -3.08 -6.57 -4.55
N ASP A 307 -2.06 -5.86 -4.06
CA ASP A 307 -0.78 -5.62 -4.75
C ASP A 307 0.06 -6.90 -4.97
N MET A 308 -0.46 -8.06 -4.55
CA MET A 308 0.09 -9.38 -4.91
C MET A 308 -0.13 -9.73 -6.39
N PHE A 309 -1.26 -9.30 -6.97
CA PHE A 309 -1.65 -9.65 -8.33
C PHE A 309 -2.11 -8.45 -9.16
N TRP A 310 -2.57 -7.38 -8.51
CA TRP A 310 -2.99 -6.12 -9.15
C TRP A 310 -1.89 -5.07 -9.06
N SER A 311 -1.95 -4.05 -9.93
CA SER A 311 -1.15 -2.84 -9.79
C SER A 311 -1.93 -1.82 -8.97
N VAL A 312 -1.52 -1.62 -7.70
CA VAL A 312 -2.32 -0.81 -6.76
C VAL A 312 -1.59 0.46 -6.34
N GLY A 313 -2.15 1.61 -6.72
CA GLY A 313 -1.74 2.93 -6.25
C GLY A 313 -2.71 3.50 -5.21
N ARG A 314 -2.26 4.49 -4.43
CA ARG A 314 -3.14 5.24 -3.52
C ARG A 314 -2.94 6.74 -3.68
N LEU A 315 -4.06 7.48 -3.68
CA LEU A 315 -4.09 8.93 -3.65
C LEU A 315 -4.78 9.40 -2.37
N CYS A 316 -4.04 10.10 -1.51
CA CYS A 316 -4.53 10.62 -0.25
C CYS A 316 -3.92 11.99 0.04
N PHE A 317 -4.67 13.07 -0.16
CA PHE A 317 -4.25 14.42 0.22
C PHE A 317 -5.00 14.87 1.44
N THR A 318 -4.25 15.27 2.48
CA THR A 318 -4.81 15.64 3.78
C THR A 318 -4.30 16.99 4.25
N ASP A 319 -5.19 17.79 4.85
CA ASP A 319 -4.82 18.99 5.59
C ASP A 319 -4.15 18.65 6.94
N ALA A 320 -3.81 19.69 7.71
CA ALA A 320 -3.17 19.54 9.01
C ALA A 320 -4.04 18.83 10.06
N GLN A 321 -5.35 18.71 9.82
CA GLN A 321 -6.33 18.02 10.66
C GLN A 321 -6.65 16.62 10.12
N GLY A 322 -5.93 16.17 9.09
CA GLY A 322 -6.17 14.89 8.45
C GLY A 322 -7.43 14.86 7.59
N GLN A 323 -8.05 15.99 7.21
CA GLN A 323 -9.21 15.99 6.30
C GLN A 323 -8.77 15.95 4.84
N HIS A 324 -9.58 15.34 3.96
CA HIS A 324 -9.33 15.38 2.52
C HIS A 324 -9.21 16.81 1.99
N CYS A 325 -8.11 17.09 1.27
CA CYS A 325 -7.92 18.35 0.55
C CYS A 325 -8.35 18.19 -0.91
N TYR A 326 -9.65 18.38 -1.20
CA TYR A 326 -10.22 18.18 -2.55
C TYR A 326 -9.49 18.97 -3.66
N ALA A 327 -9.00 20.17 -3.35
CA ALA A 327 -8.25 20.98 -4.31
C ALA A 327 -6.96 20.29 -4.78
N ASP A 328 -6.26 19.59 -3.89
CA ASP A 328 -5.03 18.87 -4.24
C ASP A 328 -5.33 17.63 -5.10
N TYR A 329 -6.47 16.95 -4.88
CA TYR A 329 -6.95 15.87 -5.76
C TYR A 329 -7.22 16.37 -7.19
N THR A 330 -7.92 17.50 -7.31
CA THR A 330 -8.20 18.12 -8.62
C THR A 330 -6.92 18.58 -9.30
N ALA A 331 -6.02 19.26 -8.56
CA ALA A 331 -4.75 19.70 -9.11
C ALA A 331 -3.90 18.53 -9.61
N TYR A 332 -3.83 17.42 -8.86
CA TYR A 332 -3.15 16.20 -9.31
C TYR A 332 -3.79 15.64 -10.58
N ALA A 333 -5.13 15.48 -10.61
CA ALA A 333 -5.86 14.94 -11.75
C ALA A 333 -5.60 15.76 -13.02
N GLU A 334 -5.75 17.08 -12.93
CA GLU A 334 -5.54 18.00 -14.05
C GLU A 334 -4.09 17.99 -14.56
N ARG A 335 -3.11 17.91 -13.65
CA ARG A 335 -1.69 17.86 -14.02
C ARG A 335 -1.32 16.55 -14.71
N VAL A 336 -1.83 15.41 -14.25
CA VAL A 336 -1.62 14.12 -14.91
C VAL A 336 -2.20 14.16 -16.33
N VAL A 337 -3.45 14.60 -16.47
CA VAL A 337 -4.11 14.71 -17.78
C VAL A 337 -3.37 15.69 -18.70
N ALA A 338 -2.93 16.84 -18.17
CA ALA A 338 -2.16 17.81 -18.94
C ALA A 338 -0.80 17.26 -19.37
N PHE A 339 -0.13 16.49 -18.51
CA PHE A 339 1.15 15.86 -18.81
C PHE A 339 1.01 14.82 -19.93
N GLU A 340 -0.02 13.97 -19.86
CA GLU A 340 -0.25 12.89 -20.83
C GLU A 340 -0.80 13.43 -22.17
N GLY A 341 -1.50 14.56 -22.16
CA GLY A 341 -2.02 15.21 -23.36
C GLY A 341 -1.04 16.13 -24.09
N ALA A 342 0.07 16.52 -23.45
CA ALA A 342 1.06 17.44 -24.02
C ALA A 342 2.34 16.71 -24.44
N THR A 343 3.16 17.32 -25.30
CA THR A 343 4.56 16.89 -25.46
C THR A 343 5.31 17.27 -24.18
N PRO A 344 5.78 16.31 -23.37
CA PRO A 344 6.30 16.62 -22.06
C PRO A 344 7.64 17.35 -22.16
N ALA A 345 7.83 18.36 -21.32
CA ALA A 345 9.08 19.12 -21.25
C ALA A 345 9.98 18.61 -20.10
N TYR A 346 9.99 17.29 -19.85
CA TYR A 346 10.96 16.64 -18.96
C TYR A 346 12.20 16.21 -19.73
N GLN A 347 13.31 16.02 -19.02
CA GLN A 347 14.52 15.44 -19.60
C GLN A 347 14.60 13.97 -19.23
N LYS A 348 15.05 13.13 -20.16
CA LYS A 348 15.39 11.73 -19.92
C LYS A 348 16.66 11.67 -19.05
N GLN A 349 16.52 12.08 -17.79
CA GLN A 349 17.55 12.23 -16.78
C GLN A 349 17.06 11.58 -15.47
N VAL A 350 17.96 10.87 -14.80
CA VAL A 350 17.79 10.37 -13.43
C VAL A 350 18.59 11.26 -12.48
N ALA A 351 17.94 11.78 -11.44
CA ALA A 351 18.61 12.39 -10.31
C ALA A 351 18.79 11.33 -9.21
N PHE A 352 20.01 11.11 -8.76
CA PHE A 352 20.34 10.26 -7.61
C PHE A 352 20.64 11.13 -6.40
N PHE A 353 20.03 10.83 -5.27
CA PHE A 353 20.24 11.54 -4.01
C PHE A 353 20.59 10.55 -2.89
N GLY A 354 21.77 10.72 -2.28
CA GLY A 354 22.24 9.82 -1.22
C GLY A 354 23.17 10.52 -0.24
N PRO A 355 22.70 10.97 0.92
CA PRO A 355 23.59 11.41 2.00
C PRO A 355 24.49 10.26 2.47
N ARG A 356 25.70 10.60 2.90
CA ARG A 356 26.70 9.67 3.44
C ARG A 356 27.38 10.32 4.63
N HIS A 357 26.98 9.97 5.84
CA HIS A 357 27.50 10.55 7.07
C HIS A 357 28.60 9.66 7.68
N GLU A 358 29.72 10.25 8.09
CA GLU A 358 30.91 9.51 8.55
C GLU A 358 30.67 8.61 9.76
N THR A 359 29.72 8.99 10.64
CA THR A 359 29.42 8.29 11.89
C THR A 359 28.10 7.54 11.87
N ASP A 360 27.45 7.44 10.71
CA ASP A 360 26.19 6.72 10.54
C ASP A 360 26.32 5.61 9.50
N LEU A 361 26.11 4.36 9.93
CA LEU A 361 26.31 3.19 9.09
C LEU A 361 25.20 3.02 8.03
N ALA A 362 23.97 3.46 8.31
CA ALA A 362 22.85 3.25 7.40
C ALA A 362 23.01 4.10 6.11
N THR A 363 23.43 5.36 6.27
CA THR A 363 23.75 6.25 5.14
C THR A 363 25.00 5.80 4.40
N GLN A 364 26.00 5.24 5.08
CA GLN A 364 27.15 4.61 4.42
C GLN A 364 26.73 3.42 3.54
N LEU A 365 25.93 2.51 4.09
CA LEU A 365 25.45 1.34 3.34
C LEU A 365 24.59 1.76 2.15
N SER A 366 23.60 2.64 2.33
CA SER A 366 22.76 3.09 1.21
C SER A 366 23.54 3.87 0.14
N ALA A 367 24.50 4.72 0.52
CA ALA A 367 25.37 5.40 -0.44
C ALA A 367 26.28 4.42 -1.22
N ASP A 368 26.95 3.51 -0.50
CA ASP A 368 28.02 2.67 -1.05
C ASP A 368 27.49 1.39 -1.71
N LYS A 369 26.39 0.82 -1.21
CA LYS A 369 25.83 -0.47 -1.63
C LYS A 369 24.54 -0.37 -2.45
N LEU A 370 23.86 0.78 -2.43
CA LEU A 370 22.65 0.99 -3.24
C LEU A 370 22.86 2.05 -4.32
N ILE A 371 23.16 3.30 -3.95
CA ILE A 371 23.26 4.40 -4.93
C ILE A 371 24.46 4.21 -5.86
N THR A 372 25.64 3.94 -5.31
CA THR A 372 26.88 3.79 -6.10
C THR A 372 26.75 2.69 -7.18
N PRO A 373 26.26 1.48 -6.87
CA PRO A 373 25.98 0.46 -7.88
C PRO A 373 24.93 0.85 -8.94
N LEU A 374 23.89 1.60 -8.58
CA LEU A 374 22.90 2.07 -9.55
C LEU A 374 23.50 3.08 -10.54
N VAL A 375 24.37 3.97 -10.05
CA VAL A 375 25.03 5.01 -10.85
C VAL A 375 26.12 4.41 -11.74
N HIS A 376 27.03 3.63 -11.17
CA HIS A 376 28.26 3.18 -11.85
C HIS A 376 28.15 1.76 -12.42
N GLY A 377 27.10 1.03 -12.05
CA GLY A 377 26.96 -0.37 -12.42
C GLY A 377 27.65 -1.31 -11.43
N TYR A 378 27.38 -2.61 -11.61
CA TYR A 378 27.86 -3.67 -10.72
C TYR A 378 28.06 -4.96 -11.53
N ASN A 379 29.02 -5.79 -11.14
CA ASN A 379 29.33 -7.08 -11.78
C ASN A 379 29.49 -7.00 -13.32
N GLY A 380 30.18 -5.97 -13.80
CA GLY A 380 30.45 -5.78 -15.24
C GLY A 380 29.26 -5.25 -16.05
N GLN A 381 28.13 -4.95 -15.41
CA GLN A 381 27.02 -4.21 -16.03
C GLN A 381 27.22 -2.70 -15.83
N ALA A 382 26.85 -1.89 -16.83
CA ALA A 382 26.81 -0.44 -16.69
C ALA A 382 25.68 0.03 -15.74
N GLY A 383 25.76 1.29 -15.29
CA GLY A 383 24.74 1.92 -14.44
C GLY A 383 23.35 1.94 -15.08
N ILE A 384 22.30 1.98 -14.25
CA ILE A 384 20.91 1.86 -14.71
C ILE A 384 20.52 2.98 -15.69
N ALA A 385 20.99 4.20 -15.45
CA ALA A 385 20.70 5.34 -16.31
C ALA A 385 21.33 5.14 -17.71
N GLU A 386 22.61 4.79 -17.76
CA GLU A 386 23.33 4.54 -19.02
C GLU A 386 22.70 3.41 -19.83
N ARG A 387 22.41 2.26 -19.19
CA ARG A 387 21.78 1.11 -19.85
C ARG A 387 20.45 1.45 -20.52
N ASN A 388 19.73 2.44 -19.98
CA ASN A 388 18.43 2.87 -20.49
C ASN A 388 18.48 4.18 -21.29
N GLY A 389 19.69 4.72 -21.55
CA GLY A 389 19.89 5.96 -22.30
C GLY A 389 19.37 7.22 -21.59
N PHE A 390 19.48 7.26 -20.26
CA PHE A 390 19.21 8.45 -19.44
C PHE A 390 20.51 9.18 -19.11
N ALA A 391 20.45 10.51 -19.05
CA ALA A 391 21.47 11.30 -18.37
C ALA A 391 21.40 11.08 -16.85
N GLN A 392 22.47 11.38 -16.13
CA GLN A 392 22.51 11.28 -14.67
C GLN A 392 22.90 12.59 -14.01
N HIS A 393 22.24 12.91 -12.90
CA HIS A 393 22.60 13.97 -11.97
C HIS A 393 22.82 13.31 -10.61
N VAL A 394 24.05 13.31 -10.10
CA VAL A 394 24.40 12.57 -8.88
C VAL A 394 24.66 13.55 -7.74
N LEU A 395 23.84 13.47 -6.70
CA LEU A 395 23.97 14.19 -5.44
C LEU A 395 24.30 13.16 -4.35
N LEU A 396 25.59 12.84 -4.17
CA LEU A 396 26.07 11.79 -3.27
C LEU A 396 27.03 12.36 -2.23
N GLY A 397 26.88 11.96 -0.97
CA GLY A 397 27.71 12.44 0.13
C GLY A 397 27.67 13.98 0.21
N PRO A 398 28.82 14.69 0.14
CA PRO A 398 28.89 16.15 0.25
C PRO A 398 27.90 16.93 -0.64
N ASP A 399 27.54 16.39 -1.81
CA ASP A 399 26.61 17.05 -2.74
C ASP A 399 25.13 16.79 -2.41
N ALA A 400 24.81 15.82 -1.55
CA ALA A 400 23.46 15.48 -1.12
C ALA A 400 22.89 16.47 -0.07
N THR A 401 23.14 17.76 -0.27
CA THR A 401 22.63 18.83 0.58
C THR A 401 21.15 19.06 0.33
N ARG A 402 20.47 19.61 1.33
CA ARG A 402 19.07 20.02 1.24
C ARG A 402 18.88 21.03 0.11
N SER A 403 19.77 22.01 0.00
CA SER A 403 19.70 23.04 -1.05
C SER A 403 19.79 22.43 -2.46
N ASN A 404 20.66 21.43 -2.66
CA ASN A 404 20.79 20.78 -3.96
C ASN A 404 19.55 19.93 -4.29
N LEU A 405 19.00 19.23 -3.30
CA LEU A 405 17.75 18.49 -3.48
C LEU A 405 16.59 19.44 -3.82
N GLU A 406 16.43 20.55 -3.10
CA GLU A 406 15.44 21.58 -3.41
C GLU A 406 15.60 22.13 -4.84
N ALA A 407 16.83 22.38 -5.29
CA ALA A 407 17.10 22.86 -6.65
C ALA A 407 16.65 21.86 -7.73
N VAL A 408 16.86 20.56 -7.51
CA VAL A 408 16.36 19.49 -8.39
C VAL A 408 14.82 19.49 -8.42
N LEU A 409 14.17 19.58 -7.26
CA LEU A 409 12.71 19.52 -7.16
C LEU A 409 12.00 20.77 -7.68
N ARG A 410 12.61 21.96 -7.55
CA ARG A 410 12.09 23.20 -8.13
C ARG A 410 12.16 23.21 -9.66
N GLY A 411 13.00 22.37 -10.26
CA GLY A 411 13.16 22.27 -11.71
C GLY A 411 13.82 23.52 -12.34
N THR A 412 14.61 24.28 -11.56
CA THR A 412 15.19 25.56 -12.00
C THR A 412 16.28 25.42 -13.05
N SER A 413 16.94 24.27 -13.13
CA SER A 413 18.05 23.98 -14.05
C SER A 413 17.72 22.84 -15.00
N THR A 414 17.25 21.70 -14.47
CA THR A 414 16.72 20.58 -15.24
C THR A 414 15.55 19.95 -14.50
N ARG A 415 14.63 19.31 -15.23
CA ARG A 415 13.54 18.50 -14.66
C ARG A 415 13.82 17.03 -14.94
N PRO A 416 14.31 16.26 -13.96
CA PRO A 416 14.54 14.83 -14.16
C PRO A 416 13.20 14.10 -14.33
N ALA A 417 13.22 13.03 -15.12
CA ALA A 417 12.09 12.11 -15.23
C ALA A 417 11.98 11.21 -13.99
N LEU A 418 13.12 10.93 -13.34
CA LEU A 418 13.20 10.06 -12.18
C LEU A 418 14.09 10.69 -11.10
N LEU A 419 13.61 10.74 -9.86
CA LEU A 419 14.41 10.94 -8.67
C LEU A 419 14.52 9.60 -7.93
N PHE A 420 15.73 9.12 -7.72
CA PHE A 420 15.99 7.99 -6.84
C PHE A 420 16.75 8.50 -5.60
N GLY A 421 16.07 8.53 -4.46
CA GLY A 421 16.62 8.95 -3.18
C GLY A 421 16.81 7.76 -2.24
N ALA A 422 17.97 7.66 -1.60
CA ALA A 422 18.20 6.76 -0.48
C ALA A 422 18.77 7.57 0.69
N SER A 423 18.01 7.67 1.79
CA SER A 423 18.37 8.48 2.95
C SER A 423 17.67 7.97 4.20
N HIS A 424 17.97 8.58 5.35
CA HIS A 424 17.12 8.47 6.51
C HIS A 424 15.76 9.15 6.29
N GLY A 425 14.72 8.42 6.65
CA GLY A 425 13.43 9.00 6.96
C GLY A 425 13.42 9.54 8.39
N VAL A 426 13.07 10.82 8.55
CA VAL A 426 12.93 11.46 9.85
C VAL A 426 11.64 10.97 10.50
N GLY A 427 11.75 10.46 11.73
CA GLY A 427 10.63 9.99 12.52
C GLY A 427 10.52 10.70 13.87
N PHE A 428 9.30 10.77 14.37
CA PHE A 428 8.97 11.37 15.65
C PHE A 428 8.16 10.40 16.52
N PRO A 429 8.17 10.56 17.85
CA PRO A 429 7.27 9.82 18.74
C PRO A 429 5.79 10.10 18.45
N ALA A 430 4.92 9.13 18.78
CA ALA A 430 3.48 9.19 18.49
C ALA A 430 2.77 10.42 19.09
N ASP A 431 3.29 10.99 20.18
CA ASP A 431 2.76 12.15 20.89
C ASP A 431 3.45 13.49 20.51
N ASP A 432 4.41 13.46 19.59
CA ASP A 432 5.12 14.66 19.13
C ASP A 432 4.27 15.44 18.11
N ALA A 433 4.04 16.73 18.38
CA ALA A 433 3.27 17.61 17.51
C ALA A 433 3.84 17.75 16.08
N ARG A 434 5.12 17.41 15.87
CA ARG A 434 5.78 17.44 14.56
C ARG A 434 5.49 16.23 13.70
N LEU A 435 5.01 15.13 14.27
CA LEU A 435 4.86 13.84 13.57
C LEU A 435 4.03 13.98 12.30
N LEU A 436 2.82 14.55 12.40
CA LEU A 436 1.90 14.61 11.25
C LEU A 436 2.48 15.37 10.05
N ALA A 437 3.25 16.42 10.30
CA ALA A 437 3.84 17.25 9.25
C ALA A 437 5.14 16.68 8.68
N HIS A 438 5.93 15.95 9.48
CA HIS A 438 7.33 15.65 9.14
C HIS A 438 7.71 14.16 9.18
N GLN A 439 6.80 13.25 9.57
CA GLN A 439 7.07 11.82 9.52
C GLN A 439 7.40 11.40 8.08
N GLY A 440 8.57 10.79 7.88
CA GLY A 440 9.06 10.40 6.56
C GLY A 440 9.74 11.51 5.75
N ALA A 441 10.01 12.68 6.35
CA ALA A 441 10.86 13.70 5.74
C ALA A 441 12.28 13.15 5.48
N LEU A 442 12.98 13.71 4.50
CA LEU A 442 14.28 13.18 4.05
C LEU A 442 15.42 13.93 4.73
N LEU A 443 16.23 13.20 5.50
CA LEU A 443 17.47 13.75 6.04
C LEU A 443 18.42 14.10 4.88
N CYS A 444 19.16 15.19 5.02
CA CYS A 444 20.13 15.66 4.04
C CYS A 444 21.55 15.66 4.62
N GLN A 445 22.55 15.85 3.75
CA GLN A 445 23.97 15.87 4.14
C GLN A 445 24.32 16.98 5.13
N ASP A 446 23.49 18.03 5.25
CA ASP A 446 23.70 19.18 6.14
C ASP A 446 23.80 18.81 7.63
N TRP A 447 23.26 17.65 8.03
CA TRP A 447 23.51 17.10 9.36
C TRP A 447 24.93 16.55 9.47
N THR A 448 25.58 16.69 10.62
CA THR A 448 27.00 16.28 10.79
C THR A 448 27.19 14.78 10.96
N GLY A 449 26.12 13.98 11.03
CA GLY A 449 26.18 12.54 11.30
C GLY A 449 26.09 12.17 12.79
N PHE A 450 26.04 13.16 13.69
CA PHE A 450 25.96 12.92 15.12
C PHE A 450 25.18 14.02 15.86
N GLY A 451 24.56 13.62 16.98
CA GLY A 451 23.84 14.53 17.86
C GLY A 451 22.49 14.99 17.31
N SER A 452 21.93 16.02 17.95
CA SER A 452 20.59 16.53 17.65
C SER A 452 20.46 16.99 16.21
N ILE A 453 19.35 16.63 15.56
CA ILE A 453 18.99 17.09 14.22
C ILE A 453 18.17 18.37 14.35
N ARG A 454 18.43 19.34 13.47
CA ARG A 454 17.70 20.61 13.39
C ARG A 454 16.85 20.65 12.12
N ARG A 455 15.81 21.49 12.09
CA ARG A 455 14.84 21.53 11.00
C ARG A 455 15.49 21.75 9.63
N GLU A 456 16.53 22.57 9.56
CA GLU A 456 17.26 22.84 8.31
C GLU A 456 18.00 21.62 7.73
N HIS A 457 18.18 20.55 8.51
CA HIS A 457 18.89 19.35 8.08
C HIS A 457 18.05 18.37 7.26
N TRP A 458 16.75 18.58 7.13
CA TRP A 458 15.87 17.71 6.36
C TRP A 458 14.95 18.47 5.42
N LEU A 459 14.48 17.77 4.39
CA LEU A 459 13.45 18.22 3.46
C LEU A 459 12.10 17.58 3.83
N ALA A 460 11.07 18.40 4.05
CA ALA A 460 9.71 17.97 4.31
C ALA A 460 8.71 18.59 3.33
N GLY A 461 7.44 18.18 3.41
CA GLY A 461 6.41 18.59 2.47
C GLY A 461 6.20 20.11 2.43
N GLU A 462 6.33 20.82 3.55
CA GLU A 462 6.16 22.27 3.61
C GLU A 462 7.28 23.07 2.92
N ASP A 463 8.43 22.44 2.66
CA ASP A 463 9.51 23.06 1.89
C ASP A 463 9.18 23.15 0.39
N LEU A 464 8.19 22.37 -0.08
CA LEU A 464 7.70 22.41 -1.44
C LEU A 464 6.70 23.56 -1.61
N THR A 465 7.24 24.74 -1.88
CA THR A 465 6.51 25.99 -2.05
C THR A 465 5.83 26.08 -3.43
N SER A 466 5.00 27.11 -3.64
CA SER A 466 4.15 27.28 -4.85
C SER A 466 4.91 27.47 -6.17
N ASP A 467 6.21 27.72 -6.13
CA ASP A 467 7.13 27.82 -7.27
C ASP A 467 7.74 26.46 -7.65
N THR A 468 7.57 25.41 -6.84
CA THR A 468 8.03 24.06 -7.16
C THR A 468 7.28 23.52 -8.39
N ARG A 469 8.00 22.95 -9.36
CA ARG A 469 7.43 22.37 -10.60
C ARG A 469 8.01 20.98 -10.83
N MET A 470 7.23 19.98 -10.45
CA MET A 470 7.63 18.57 -10.49
C MET A 470 6.96 17.81 -11.63
N ASP A 471 6.37 18.53 -12.59
CA ASP A 471 5.58 17.97 -13.69
C ASP A 471 6.38 16.87 -14.42
N GLY A 472 5.88 15.64 -14.35
CA GLY A 472 6.49 14.47 -15.01
C GLY A 472 7.47 13.66 -14.17
N LEU A 473 7.80 14.13 -12.96
CA LEU A 473 8.71 13.39 -12.08
C LEU A 473 8.03 12.12 -11.57
N ILE A 474 8.76 11.00 -11.61
CA ILE A 474 8.53 9.86 -10.73
C ILE A 474 9.60 9.89 -9.64
N ALA A 475 9.23 9.69 -8.38
CA ALA A 475 10.18 9.66 -7.28
C ALA A 475 10.18 8.30 -6.58
N PHE A 476 11.37 7.80 -6.29
CA PHE A 476 11.60 6.62 -5.46
C PHE A 476 12.31 7.06 -4.19
N LEU A 477 11.66 6.89 -3.04
CA LEU A 477 12.14 7.32 -1.73
C LEU A 477 12.46 6.10 -0.87
N PHE A 478 13.70 5.63 -0.94
CA PHE A 478 14.24 4.60 -0.06
C PHE A 478 14.59 5.23 1.30
N ALA A 479 13.57 5.43 2.13
CA ALA A 479 13.68 6.05 3.45
C ALA A 479 12.54 5.53 4.35
N CYS A 480 12.79 5.35 5.65
CA CYS A 480 11.74 4.96 6.59
C CYS A 480 10.56 5.95 6.55
N TYR A 481 9.34 5.44 6.49
CA TYR A 481 8.11 6.23 6.46
C TYR A 481 7.96 7.19 5.26
N GLY A 482 8.82 7.08 4.24
CA GLY A 482 8.84 8.02 3.11
C GLY A 482 7.55 8.06 2.29
N ALA A 483 6.73 7.00 2.34
CA ALA A 483 5.38 6.97 1.77
C ALA A 483 4.26 7.04 2.82
N GLY A 484 4.49 6.52 4.03
CA GLY A 484 3.48 6.52 5.09
C GLY A 484 3.94 5.86 6.39
N CYS A 485 3.11 5.97 7.42
CA CYS A 485 3.37 5.41 8.74
C CYS A 485 2.14 4.65 9.23
N PRO A 486 2.26 3.37 9.62
CA PRO A 486 1.17 2.68 10.28
C PRO A 486 0.99 3.20 11.71
N GLN A 487 -0.20 3.02 12.28
CA GLN A 487 -0.49 3.38 13.66
C GLN A 487 0.33 2.56 14.66
N GLU A 488 0.46 1.26 14.39
CA GLU A 488 1.17 0.29 15.21
C GLU A 488 2.49 -0.13 14.56
N ASP A 489 3.53 -0.31 15.39
CA ASP A 489 4.83 -0.78 14.93
C ASP A 489 4.76 -2.21 14.37
N GLN A 490 5.10 -2.39 13.10
CA GLN A 490 5.03 -3.70 12.45
C GLN A 490 6.20 -4.63 12.80
N PHE A 491 7.22 -4.16 13.53
CA PHE A 491 8.44 -4.92 13.84
C PHE A 491 8.72 -5.10 15.33
N VAL A 492 8.01 -4.42 16.23
CA VAL A 492 8.25 -4.50 17.68
C VAL A 492 6.98 -4.94 18.42
N PHE A 493 7.16 -5.77 19.44
CA PHE A 493 6.10 -6.18 20.37
C PHE A 493 6.53 -5.85 21.80
N GLU A 494 5.62 -5.27 22.58
CA GLU A 494 5.78 -5.05 24.02
C GLU A 494 5.10 -6.18 24.79
N VAL A 495 5.80 -6.75 25.79
CA VAL A 495 5.19 -7.72 26.71
C VAL A 495 4.58 -6.96 27.89
N ASN A 496 3.27 -7.04 28.04
CA ASN A 496 2.53 -6.50 29.17
C ASN A 496 2.80 -7.32 30.44
N GLY A 497 2.59 -6.72 31.62
CA GLY A 497 2.80 -7.38 32.92
C GLY A 497 1.95 -8.64 33.18
N ASN A 498 0.94 -8.90 32.34
CA ASN A 498 0.12 -10.13 32.37
C ASN A 498 0.60 -11.20 31.37
N GLY A 499 1.74 -11.00 30.69
CA GLY A 499 2.30 -11.90 29.69
C GLY A 499 1.67 -11.79 28.29
N SER A 500 0.61 -10.99 28.11
CA SER A 500 0.12 -10.64 26.76
C SER A 500 1.14 -9.73 26.07
N THR A 501 1.24 -9.80 24.75
CA THR A 501 2.03 -8.81 24.01
C THR A 501 1.13 -7.91 23.19
N ARG A 502 1.59 -6.69 22.93
CA ARG A 502 0.91 -5.71 22.07
C ARG A 502 1.93 -5.01 21.18
N ARG A 503 1.51 -4.52 20.02
CA ARG A 503 2.35 -3.61 19.24
C ARG A 503 2.30 -2.20 19.86
N PRO A 504 3.44 -1.50 20.00
CA PRO A 504 3.43 -0.11 20.43
C PRO A 504 2.83 0.78 19.33
N PHE A 505 2.16 1.85 19.76
CA PHE A 505 1.69 2.89 18.85
C PHE A 505 2.85 3.81 18.46
N ILE A 506 3.04 4.00 17.16
CA ILE A 506 4.08 4.85 16.57
C ILE A 506 3.50 6.03 15.77
N ALA A 507 2.18 6.05 15.58
CA ALA A 507 1.44 7.17 15.02
C ALA A 507 0.03 7.22 15.64
N PRO A 508 -0.66 8.37 15.60
CA PRO A 508 -2.04 8.47 16.08
C PRO A 508 -3.04 7.64 15.25
N TYR A 509 -2.71 7.38 13.98
CA TYR A 509 -3.49 6.59 13.03
C TYR A 509 -2.61 6.18 11.83
N ASP A 510 -3.07 5.23 11.00
CA ASP A 510 -2.40 4.92 9.73
C ASP A 510 -2.45 6.17 8.84
N MET A 511 -1.29 6.64 8.39
CA MET A 511 -1.17 7.91 7.66
C MET A 511 -0.27 7.78 6.43
N ILE A 512 -0.58 8.60 5.41
CA ILE A 512 0.34 8.89 4.30
C ILE A 512 1.23 10.05 4.70
N ALA A 513 2.53 9.95 4.41
CA ALA A 513 3.50 11.00 4.75
C ALA A 513 3.19 12.30 3.98
N GLN A 514 3.48 13.47 4.56
CA GLN A 514 3.15 14.75 3.93
C GLN A 514 4.04 15.06 2.72
N LEU A 515 5.31 14.67 2.73
CA LEU A 515 6.22 14.90 1.60
C LEU A 515 5.68 14.34 0.26
N PRO A 516 5.34 13.04 0.12
CA PRO A 516 4.80 12.51 -1.13
C PRO A 516 3.48 13.19 -1.54
N GLN A 517 2.60 13.53 -0.59
CA GLN A 517 1.38 14.29 -0.90
C GLN A 517 1.71 15.63 -1.56
N ARG A 518 2.65 16.39 -0.98
CA ARG A 518 3.06 17.69 -1.55
C ARG A 518 3.76 17.52 -2.89
N MET A 519 4.57 16.47 -3.08
CA MET A 519 5.19 16.18 -4.38
C MET A 519 4.15 15.94 -5.48
N LEU A 520 3.15 15.09 -5.22
CA LEU A 520 2.07 14.79 -6.17
C LEU A 520 1.23 16.04 -6.50
N ALA A 521 0.90 16.85 -5.49
CA ALA A 521 0.17 18.11 -5.70
C ALA A 521 0.94 19.14 -6.57
N HIS A 522 2.28 19.05 -6.61
CA HIS A 522 3.16 19.90 -7.41
C HIS A 522 3.57 19.30 -8.77
N GLY A 523 2.92 18.21 -9.20
CA GLY A 523 3.06 17.64 -10.54
C GLY A 523 3.90 16.37 -10.65
N CYS A 524 4.41 15.85 -9.54
CA CYS A 524 4.99 14.51 -9.52
C CYS A 524 3.90 13.50 -9.90
N LEU A 525 4.18 12.60 -10.83
CA LEU A 525 3.23 11.61 -11.34
C LEU A 525 3.04 10.46 -10.35
N ALA A 526 4.11 10.06 -9.68
CA ALA A 526 4.10 8.96 -8.73
C ALA A 526 5.24 9.09 -7.72
N VAL A 527 4.96 8.68 -6.48
CA VAL A 527 5.98 8.50 -5.45
C VAL A 527 5.92 7.06 -4.95
N LEU A 528 7.04 6.36 -5.08
CA LEU A 528 7.26 5.03 -4.54
C LEU A 528 8.10 5.18 -3.27
N GLY A 529 7.73 4.52 -2.19
CA GLY A 529 8.48 4.60 -0.94
C GLY A 529 7.96 3.64 0.10
N HIS A 530 8.61 3.60 1.25
CA HIS A 530 8.23 2.69 2.32
C HIS A 530 7.07 3.25 3.15
N ILE A 531 6.07 2.40 3.38
CA ILE A 531 5.18 2.53 4.51
C ILE A 531 5.85 1.74 5.64
N ASP A 532 6.17 2.42 6.75
CA ASP A 532 7.03 1.88 7.82
C ASP A 532 8.54 1.85 7.49
N ARG A 533 9.32 0.99 8.15
CA ARG A 533 10.78 0.97 8.12
C ARG A 533 11.37 0.34 6.84
N ALA A 534 12.46 0.95 6.36
CA ALA A 534 13.30 0.47 5.25
C ALA A 534 14.61 -0.12 5.78
N TRP A 535 14.84 -1.42 5.62
CA TRP A 535 15.99 -2.12 6.22
C TRP A 535 17.26 -2.00 5.37
N SER A 536 18.38 -1.65 5.99
CA SER A 536 19.66 -1.46 5.27
C SER A 536 20.29 -2.74 4.73
N HIS A 537 19.76 -3.92 5.12
CA HIS A 537 20.20 -5.22 4.63
C HIS A 537 19.39 -5.72 3.43
N SER A 538 18.38 -4.97 2.96
CA SER A 538 17.57 -5.37 1.80
C SER A 538 18.33 -5.29 0.46
N PHE A 539 19.53 -4.69 0.46
CA PHE A 539 20.34 -4.43 -0.73
C PHE A 539 21.85 -4.69 -0.50
N ASP A 540 22.24 -5.22 0.66
CA ASP A 540 23.65 -5.55 0.95
C ASP A 540 24.09 -6.87 0.30
#